data_AF-A0A6M0A257-F1
#
_entry.id   AF-A0A6M0A257-F1
#
_cell.length_a   1.000
_cell.length_b   1.000
_cell.length_c   1.000
_cell.angle_alpha   90.00
_cell.angle_beta   90.00
_cell.angle_gamma   90.00
#
_symmetry.space_group_name_H-M   'P 1'
#
loop_
_entity.id
_entity.type
_entity.pdbx_description
1 polymer ?
#
loop_
_entity_poly.entity_id
_entity_poly.type
_entity_poly.pdbx_seq_one_letter_code
_entity_poly.pdbx_strand_id
1 'polypeptide(L)'
;MLGFPQNVRRTQDADGYYVSFSLEDKSVPNLISIDNLKTAVGVDVGLKEFLTTNTGETVSVPNFYRKAQSNLARKQRKVSRKQISSNNWKKAQNRIARLHQHIARQREDFHYKTAHKLVKKYDLIAVVDAERRAEGKLKY
;
A
#
# COMPACT_ATOMS: atom_id res chain seq x y z
N MET A 1 -13.34 -11.51 24.10
CA MET A 1 -14.12 -10.27 24.16
C MET A 1 -13.21 -9.14 23.70
N LEU A 2 -13.60 -8.37 22.67
CA LEU A 2 -12.82 -7.21 22.22
C LEU A 2 -12.74 -6.19 23.38
N GLY A 3 -11.55 -5.64 23.64
CA GLY A 3 -11.34 -4.64 24.70
C GLY A 3 -11.97 -3.28 24.37
N PHE A 4 -11.96 -2.36 25.35
CA PHE A 4 -12.35 -0.96 25.11
C PHE A 4 -11.34 -0.26 24.19
N PRO A 5 -11.78 0.66 23.30
CA PRO A 5 -10.88 1.35 22.38
C PRO A 5 -9.91 2.24 23.16
N GLN A 6 -8.62 2.04 22.93
CA GLN A 6 -7.56 2.81 23.60
C GLN A 6 -7.28 4.14 22.90
N ASN A 7 -7.43 4.18 21.56
CA ASN A 7 -7.18 5.37 20.76
C ASN A 7 -8.27 5.57 19.70
N VAL A 8 -8.65 6.82 19.49
CA VAL A 8 -9.54 7.26 18.40
C VAL A 8 -8.80 8.26 17.52
N ARG A 9 -8.70 7.98 16.22
CA ARG A 9 -8.08 8.88 15.25
C ARG A 9 -9.10 9.30 14.20
N ARG A 10 -9.24 10.62 14.01
CA ARG A 10 -10.00 11.22 12.91
C ARG A 10 -9.07 11.60 11.78
N THR A 11 -9.37 11.16 10.57
CA THR A 11 -8.70 11.60 9.33
C THR A 11 -9.72 12.21 8.36
N GLN A 12 -9.23 12.99 7.40
CA GLN A 12 -10.05 13.57 6.34
C GLN A 12 -9.38 13.29 4.99
N ASP A 13 -10.12 12.61 4.12
CA ASP A 13 -9.76 12.36 2.73
C ASP A 13 -10.66 13.20 1.80
N ALA A 14 -10.47 13.10 0.48
CA ALA A 14 -11.25 13.85 -0.50
C ALA A 14 -12.71 13.36 -0.65
N ASP A 15 -13.05 12.20 -0.11
CA ASP A 15 -14.42 11.68 -0.09
C ASP A 15 -15.12 11.79 1.27
N GLY A 16 -14.43 12.20 2.33
CA GLY A 16 -15.07 12.45 3.62
C GLY A 16 -14.14 12.31 4.82
N TYR A 17 -14.76 12.29 5.99
CA TYR A 17 -14.09 12.05 7.26
C TYR A 17 -14.13 10.56 7.62
N TYR A 18 -13.03 10.07 8.17
CA TYR A 18 -12.91 8.72 8.69
C TYR A 18 -12.59 8.77 10.17
N VAL A 19 -13.13 7.80 10.92
CA VAL A 19 -12.82 7.59 12.33
C VAL A 19 -12.31 6.16 12.46
N SER A 20 -11.13 6.01 13.05
CA SER A 20 -10.48 4.73 13.31
C SER A 20 -10.34 4.51 14.81
N PHE A 21 -10.66 3.30 15.24
CA PHE A 21 -10.59 2.85 16.62
C PHE A 21 -9.52 1.78 16.73
N SER A 22 -8.61 1.91 17.69
CA SER A 22 -7.65 0.86 18.03
C SER A 22 -8.17 0.08 19.22
N LEU A 23 -8.33 -1.23 19.04
CA LEU A 23 -8.88 -2.16 20.03
C LEU A 23 -7.82 -3.21 20.36
N GLU A 24 -7.78 -3.61 21.62
CA GLU A 24 -7.00 -4.76 22.04
C GLU A 24 -7.81 -6.04 21.79
N ASP A 25 -7.22 -6.99 21.07
CA ASP A 25 -7.79 -8.32 20.84
C ASP A 25 -6.94 -9.39 21.53
N LYS A 26 -7.47 -9.88 22.66
CA LYS A 26 -6.83 -10.92 23.47
C LYS A 26 -6.89 -12.32 22.84
N SER A 27 -7.59 -12.48 21.72
CA SER A 27 -7.66 -13.76 20.99
C SER A 27 -6.53 -13.94 19.97
N VAL A 28 -5.73 -12.89 19.72
CA VAL A 28 -4.56 -12.98 18.85
C VAL A 28 -3.56 -13.98 19.47
N PRO A 29 -3.18 -15.05 18.74
CA PRO A 29 -2.28 -16.06 19.27
C PRO A 29 -0.87 -15.51 19.49
N ASN A 30 -0.14 -16.11 20.42
CA ASN A 30 1.29 -15.83 20.59
C ASN A 30 2.08 -16.25 19.35
N LEU A 31 3.23 -15.60 19.14
CA LEU A 31 4.14 -15.94 18.04
C LEU A 31 4.57 -17.41 18.13
N ILE A 32 4.63 -18.07 16.98
CA ILE A 32 5.17 -19.42 16.84
C ILE A 32 6.69 -19.35 17.04
N SER A 33 7.26 -20.27 17.83
CA SER A 33 8.73 -20.36 17.97
C SER A 33 9.38 -20.58 16.60
N ILE A 34 10.56 -20.00 16.40
CA ILE A 34 11.36 -20.16 15.17
C ILE A 34 11.64 -21.65 14.89
N ASP A 35 11.80 -22.46 15.94
CA ASP A 35 12.05 -23.91 15.83
C ASP A 35 10.86 -24.69 15.23
N ASN A 36 9.66 -24.10 15.22
CA ASN A 36 8.42 -24.72 14.76
C ASN A 36 7.95 -24.21 13.38
N LEU A 37 8.76 -23.40 12.68
CA LEU A 37 8.45 -22.92 11.35
C LEU A 37 8.54 -24.06 10.33
N LYS A 38 7.53 -24.21 9.46
CA LYS A 38 7.48 -25.27 8.45
C LYS A 38 7.81 -24.78 7.06
N THR A 39 7.54 -23.50 6.80
CA THR A 39 7.64 -22.89 5.48
C THR A 39 8.34 -21.54 5.55
N ALA A 40 9.28 -21.32 4.64
CA ALA A 40 10.02 -20.06 4.54
C ALA A 40 10.20 -19.64 3.09
N VAL A 41 10.22 -18.33 2.84
CA VAL A 41 10.49 -17.77 1.52
C VAL A 41 11.38 -16.53 1.63
N GLY A 42 12.34 -16.41 0.73
CA GLY A 42 13.06 -15.17 0.48
C GLY A 42 12.32 -14.38 -0.60
N VAL A 43 12.02 -13.10 -0.34
CA VAL A 43 11.39 -12.20 -1.31
C VAL A 43 12.30 -11.03 -1.64
N ASP A 44 12.38 -10.73 -2.92
CA ASP A 44 13.05 -9.56 -3.46
C ASP A 44 12.01 -8.61 -4.04
N VAL A 45 12.06 -7.34 -3.66
CA VAL A 45 11.11 -6.31 -4.11
C VAL A 45 11.79 -5.35 -5.08
N GLY A 46 11.14 -5.04 -6.20
CA GLY A 46 11.80 -4.30 -7.29
C GLY A 46 10.88 -3.47 -8.18
N LEU A 47 11.50 -2.79 -9.14
CA LEU A 47 10.82 -1.94 -10.13
C LEU A 47 10.51 -2.68 -11.44
N LYS A 48 11.21 -3.79 -11.72
CA LYS A 48 10.94 -4.65 -12.89
C LYS A 48 9.78 -5.60 -12.59
N GLU A 49 9.97 -6.41 -11.56
CA GLU A 49 8.92 -7.18 -10.90
C GLU A 49 8.69 -6.57 -9.52
N PHE A 50 7.43 -6.43 -9.11
CA PHE A 50 7.09 -5.91 -7.79
C PHE A 50 7.66 -6.80 -6.69
N LEU A 51 7.59 -8.11 -6.90
CA LEU A 51 8.10 -9.12 -5.99
C LEU A 51 8.60 -10.34 -6.77
N THR A 52 9.73 -10.90 -6.36
CA THR A 52 10.25 -12.19 -6.85
C THR A 52 10.61 -13.06 -5.64
N THR A 53 10.16 -14.31 -5.61
CA THR A 53 10.53 -15.27 -4.57
C THR A 53 11.79 -16.04 -4.96
N ASN A 54 12.51 -16.59 -3.97
CA ASN A 54 13.61 -17.53 -4.21
C ASN A 54 13.14 -18.86 -4.86
N THR A 55 11.83 -19.10 -4.92
CA THR A 55 11.21 -20.23 -5.64
C THR A 55 10.87 -19.90 -7.10
N GLY A 56 11.14 -18.67 -7.55
CA GLY A 56 10.91 -18.22 -8.93
C GLY A 56 9.51 -17.65 -9.21
N GLU A 57 8.64 -17.54 -8.21
CA GLU A 57 7.33 -16.90 -8.36
C GLU A 57 7.51 -15.37 -8.44
N THR A 58 6.83 -14.72 -9.37
CA THR A 58 6.90 -13.27 -9.55
C THR A 58 5.54 -12.60 -9.45
N VAL A 59 5.54 -11.34 -9.02
CA VAL A 59 4.38 -10.45 -9.04
C VAL A 59 4.75 -9.22 -9.87
N SER A 60 4.02 -8.98 -10.94
CA SER A 60 4.25 -7.83 -11.81
C SER A 60 3.95 -6.49 -11.14
N VAL A 61 4.69 -5.44 -11.47
CA VAL A 61 4.39 -4.08 -11.01
C VAL A 61 3.06 -3.58 -11.59
N PRO A 62 2.10 -3.16 -10.75
CA PRO A 62 0.84 -2.64 -11.25
C PRO A 62 1.01 -1.22 -11.80
N ASN A 63 0.62 -1.03 -13.06
CA ASN A 63 0.72 0.26 -13.76
C ASN A 63 -0.45 1.23 -13.44
N PHE A 64 -0.95 1.29 -12.20
CA PHE A 64 -2.13 2.07 -11.82
C PHE A 64 -1.98 3.56 -12.17
N TYR A 65 -0.86 4.17 -11.79
CA TYR A 65 -0.62 5.58 -12.08
C TYR A 65 -0.52 5.85 -13.58
N ARG A 66 0.23 5.03 -14.33
CA ARG A 66 0.34 5.17 -15.79
C ARG A 66 -1.01 5.12 -16.48
N LYS A 67 -1.89 4.20 -16.06
CA LYS A 67 -3.28 4.10 -16.56
C LYS A 67 -4.10 5.36 -16.26
N ALA A 68 -3.89 5.99 -15.11
CA ALA A 68 -4.63 7.18 -14.71
C ALA A 68 -4.02 8.51 -15.23
N GLN A 69 -2.76 8.51 -15.67
CA GLN A 69 -1.97 9.71 -15.97
C GLN A 69 -2.63 10.63 -17.00
N SER A 70 -3.13 10.09 -18.11
CA SER A 70 -3.81 10.89 -19.15
C SER A 70 -5.06 11.59 -18.60
N ASN A 71 -5.87 10.89 -17.80
CA ASN A 71 -7.05 11.46 -17.17
C ASN A 71 -6.68 12.53 -16.13
N LEU A 72 -5.61 12.31 -15.36
CA LEU A 72 -5.09 13.26 -14.38
C LEU A 72 -4.65 14.56 -15.07
N ALA A 73 -3.81 14.45 -16.10
CA ALA A 73 -3.31 15.59 -16.87
C ALA A 73 -4.46 16.40 -17.49
N ARG A 74 -5.47 15.72 -18.06
CA ARG A 74 -6.67 16.38 -18.60
C ARG A 74 -7.44 17.16 -17.54
N LYS A 75 -7.61 16.60 -16.33
CA LYS A 75 -8.32 17.26 -15.23
C LYS A 75 -7.50 18.44 -14.67
N GLN A 76 -6.19 18.29 -14.51
CA GLN A 76 -5.29 19.35 -14.06
C GLN A 76 -5.32 20.55 -15.03
N ARG A 77 -5.25 20.32 -16.35
CA ARG A 77 -5.39 21.38 -17.37
C ARG A 77 -6.75 22.10 -17.33
N LYS A 78 -7.82 21.39 -16.97
CA LYS A 78 -9.14 22.01 -16.78
C LYS A 78 -9.19 22.88 -15.53
N VAL A 79 -8.44 22.54 -14.47
CA VAL A 79 -8.37 23.34 -13.25
C VAL A 79 -7.53 24.60 -13.46
N SER A 80 -6.41 24.52 -14.18
CA SER A 80 -5.52 25.68 -14.40
C SER A 80 -6.20 26.83 -15.15
N ARG A 81 -7.24 26.54 -15.93
CA ARG A 81 -8.04 27.54 -16.67
C ARG A 81 -9.19 28.15 -15.85
N LYS A 82 -9.40 27.73 -14.60
CA LYS A 82 -10.51 28.21 -13.76
C LYS A 82 -10.04 29.31 -12.83
N GLN A 83 -10.92 30.28 -12.58
CA GLN A 83 -10.70 31.29 -11.55
C GLN A 83 -10.50 30.62 -10.19
N ILE A 84 -9.33 30.85 -9.59
CA ILE A 84 -8.94 30.30 -8.29
C ILE A 84 -9.99 30.67 -7.24
N SER A 85 -10.23 29.77 -6.28
CA SER A 85 -11.22 29.91 -5.20
C SER A 85 -12.70 29.92 -5.63
N SER A 86 -13.02 30.05 -6.92
CA SER A 86 -14.41 29.93 -7.40
C SER A 86 -15.02 28.56 -7.04
N ASN A 87 -16.35 28.50 -6.91
CA ASN A 87 -17.06 27.24 -6.63
C ASN A 87 -16.75 26.15 -7.68
N ASN A 88 -16.59 26.55 -8.95
CA ASN A 88 -16.23 25.63 -10.03
C ASN A 88 -14.78 25.15 -9.94
N TRP A 89 -13.87 25.99 -9.46
CA TRP A 89 -12.47 25.61 -9.18
C TRP A 89 -12.40 24.61 -8.02
N LYS A 90 -13.07 24.90 -6.89
CA LYS A 90 -13.14 24.00 -5.72
C LYS A 90 -13.69 22.62 -6.09
N LYS A 91 -14.81 22.58 -6.83
CA LYS A 91 -15.40 21.33 -7.34
C LYS A 91 -14.43 20.55 -8.25
N ALA A 92 -13.66 21.24 -9.09
CA ALA A 92 -12.71 20.61 -9.99
C ALA A 92 -11.47 20.08 -9.26
N GLN A 93 -10.95 20.82 -8.26
CA GLN A 93 -9.89 20.35 -7.37
C GLN A 93 -10.31 19.09 -6.61
N ASN A 94 -11.52 19.06 -6.05
CA ASN A 94 -12.01 17.88 -5.34
C ASN A 94 -12.05 16.62 -6.25
N ARG A 95 -12.41 16.77 -7.53
CA ARG A 95 -12.37 15.66 -8.49
C ARG A 95 -10.96 15.13 -8.76
N ILE A 96 -9.93 15.99 -8.69
CA ILE A 96 -8.53 15.58 -8.80
C ILE A 96 -8.10 14.87 -7.52
N ALA A 97 -8.43 15.43 -6.36
CA ALA A 97 -8.13 14.83 -5.07
C ALA A 97 -8.73 13.42 -4.94
N ARG A 98 -10.00 13.22 -5.32
CA ARG A 98 -10.63 11.89 -5.36
C ARG A 98 -9.95 10.92 -6.34
N LEU A 99 -9.41 11.42 -7.46
CA LEU A 99 -8.67 10.56 -8.40
C LEU A 99 -7.32 10.12 -7.81
N HIS A 100 -6.58 11.02 -7.17
CA HIS A 100 -5.36 10.66 -6.44
C HIS A 100 -5.63 9.65 -5.34
N GLN A 101 -6.67 9.87 -4.56
CA GLN A 101 -7.10 8.96 -3.50
C GLN A 101 -7.49 7.58 -4.05
N HIS A 102 -8.18 7.52 -5.19
CA HIS A 102 -8.48 6.24 -5.84
C HIS A 102 -7.21 5.49 -6.25
N ILE A 103 -6.23 6.16 -6.85
CA ILE A 103 -4.94 5.56 -7.22
C ILE A 103 -4.18 5.06 -5.98
N ALA A 104 -4.20 5.85 -4.89
CA ALA A 104 -3.57 5.47 -3.63
C ALA A 104 -4.22 4.20 -3.04
N ARG A 105 -5.56 4.15 -2.98
CA ARG A 105 -6.31 2.99 -2.51
C ARG A 105 -6.10 1.75 -3.38
N GLN A 106 -5.98 1.91 -4.71
CA GLN A 106 -5.63 0.79 -5.61
C GLN A 106 -4.24 0.22 -5.31
N ARG A 107 -3.25 1.08 -5.04
CA ARG A 107 -1.91 0.65 -4.65
C ARG A 107 -1.94 -0.08 -3.31
N GLU A 108 -2.61 0.50 -2.33
CA GLU A 108 -2.76 -0.08 -0.98
C GLU A 108 -3.45 -1.46 -1.03
N ASP A 109 -4.56 -1.58 -1.74
CA ASP A 109 -5.26 -2.86 -1.95
C ASP A 109 -4.36 -3.91 -2.59
N PHE A 110 -3.59 -3.54 -3.62
CA PHE A 110 -2.62 -4.43 -4.24
C PHE A 110 -1.53 -4.89 -3.26
N HIS A 111 -1.00 -3.98 -2.44
CA HIS A 111 0.00 -4.32 -1.42
C HIS A 111 -0.57 -5.28 -0.38
N TYR A 112 -1.75 -5.00 0.18
CA TYR A 112 -2.38 -5.88 1.17
C TYR A 112 -2.71 -7.25 0.59
N LYS A 113 -3.26 -7.33 -0.62
CA LYS A 113 -3.55 -8.63 -1.26
C LYS A 113 -2.28 -9.43 -1.51
N THR A 114 -1.19 -8.77 -1.89
CA THR A 114 0.09 -9.44 -2.12
C THR A 114 0.70 -9.93 -0.80
N ALA A 115 0.73 -9.08 0.22
CA ALA A 115 1.19 -9.45 1.56
C ALA A 115 0.34 -10.60 2.14
N HIS A 116 -0.99 -10.51 2.03
CA HIS A 116 -1.92 -11.53 2.52
C HIS A 116 -1.67 -12.90 1.87
N LYS A 117 -1.37 -12.94 0.56
CA LYS A 117 -1.00 -14.19 -0.12
C LYS A 117 0.28 -14.81 0.43
N LEU A 118 1.29 -13.99 0.74
CA LEU A 118 2.56 -14.47 1.29
C LEU A 118 2.38 -15.00 2.71
N VAL A 119 1.78 -14.21 3.61
CA VAL A 119 1.60 -14.61 5.02
C VAL A 119 0.63 -15.78 5.20
N LYS A 120 -0.23 -16.04 4.22
CA LYS A 120 -1.08 -17.23 4.20
C LYS A 120 -0.31 -18.49 3.76
N LYS A 121 0.78 -18.33 3.01
CA LYS A 121 1.53 -19.43 2.39
C LYS A 121 2.79 -19.80 3.19
N TYR A 122 3.42 -18.83 3.85
CA TYR A 122 4.71 -19.00 4.50
C TYR A 122 4.68 -18.55 5.96
N ASP A 123 5.29 -19.34 6.83
CA ASP A 123 5.45 -19.02 8.25
C ASP A 123 6.55 -17.97 8.46
N LEU A 124 7.56 -17.96 7.58
CA LEU A 124 8.67 -17.00 7.58
C LEU A 124 8.87 -16.35 6.21
N ILE A 125 8.98 -15.02 6.19
CA ILE A 125 9.25 -14.23 4.99
C ILE A 125 10.51 -13.40 5.24
N ALA A 126 11.59 -13.71 4.53
CA ALA A 126 12.82 -12.92 4.55
C ALA A 126 12.79 -11.92 3.39
N VAL A 127 12.81 -10.62 3.69
CA VAL A 127 12.81 -9.57 2.67
C VAL A 127 14.25 -9.13 2.41
N VAL A 128 14.67 -9.18 1.14
CA VAL A 128 15.97 -8.65 0.73
C VAL A 128 15.84 -7.14 0.57
N ASP A 129 16.65 -6.40 1.32
CA ASP A 129 16.72 -4.96 1.22
C ASP A 129 17.47 -4.53 -0.06
N ALA A 130 16.83 -3.68 -0.86
CA ALA A 130 17.36 -3.19 -2.12
C ALA A 130 18.52 -2.19 -1.93
N GLU A 131 18.65 -1.54 -0.77
CA GLU A 131 19.77 -0.61 -0.49
C GLU A 131 21.14 -1.31 -0.57
N ARG A 132 21.21 -2.58 -0.16
CA ARG A 132 22.45 -3.37 -0.23
C ARG A 132 22.95 -3.62 -1.65
N ARG A 133 22.09 -3.51 -2.67
CA ARG A 133 22.50 -3.62 -4.07
C ARG A 133 23.13 -2.33 -4.61
N ALA A 134 22.73 -1.16 -4.12
CA ALA A 134 23.31 0.11 -4.54
C ALA A 134 24.74 0.29 -4.00
N GLU A 135 25.07 -0.34 -2.86
CA GLU A 135 26.39 -0.25 -2.24
C GLU A 135 27.37 -1.39 -2.60
N GLY A 136 26.96 -2.40 -3.37
CA GLY A 136 27.83 -3.53 -3.73
C GLY A 136 28.28 -4.39 -2.55
N LYS A 137 27.62 -4.30 -1.38
CA LYS A 137 28.00 -5.04 -0.16
C LYS A 137 27.12 -6.27 0.03
N LEU A 138 27.44 -7.34 -0.69
CA LEU A 138 27.11 -8.70 -0.25
C LEU A 138 28.26 -9.16 0.67
N LYS A 139 28.07 -9.04 1.99
CA LYS A 139 28.87 -9.79 2.96
C LYS A 139 28.01 -10.98 3.42
N TYR A 140 28.48 -12.18 3.09
CA TYR A 140 28.08 -13.42 3.73
C TYR A 140 28.41 -13.37 5.23
#